data_AF-A0AAV5H234-F1
#
_entry.id   AF-A0AAV5H234-F1
#
_cell.length_a   1.000
_cell.length_b   1.000
_cell.length_c   1.000
_cell.angle_alpha   90.00
_cell.angle_beta   90.00
_cell.angle_gamma   90.00
#
_symmetry.space_group_name_H-M   'P 1'
#
loop_
_entity.id
_entity.type
_entity.pdbx_description
1 polymer ?
#
loop_
_entity_poly.entity_id
_entity_poly.type
_entity_poly.pdbx_seq_one_letter_code
_entity_poly.pdbx_strand_id
1 'polypeptide(L)'
;MTIADIKSMVQKNGIFYLTGFFLLLGIKYFYSRAAVSDLRWILAPTAGWVRILSGIPFVYEPGAGYVNHSFRFLIAASCSGVQFLLIAFATLLYSFVHRMPTKGKKMCWTACSFLFSYVYTVLANGIRIVLSLYLPLSLPRELFSGGWLTPDRFHTITGAVVYFTALFILYRLAAAFTGQPALTGQPARSGCVPASAPVLTFLRRCLPPLFWYFTIALGIPFLNGAFGNNQKAFTEYALILAGTGLLLLLPAGLATLFPGRRHKKEGDSPGRG
;
A
#
# COMPACT_ATOMS: atom_id res chain seq x y z
N MET A 1 -7.41 -19.84 -16.03
CA MET A 1 -6.01 -19.74 -16.45
C MET A 1 -5.39 -21.09 -16.19
N THR A 2 -4.93 -21.78 -17.23
CA THR A 2 -4.34 -23.11 -17.09
C THR A 2 -2.87 -23.00 -16.66
N ILE A 3 -2.28 -24.06 -16.12
CA ILE A 3 -0.85 -24.10 -15.74
C ILE A 3 0.05 -23.82 -16.96
N ALA A 4 -0.36 -24.28 -18.14
CA ALA A 4 0.33 -24.01 -19.41
C ALA A 4 0.34 -22.51 -19.77
N ASP A 5 -0.76 -21.79 -19.52
CA ASP A 5 -0.85 -20.34 -19.75
C ASP A 5 0.10 -19.57 -18.83
N ILE A 6 0.18 -19.97 -17.56
CA ILE A 6 1.09 -19.37 -16.57
C ILE A 6 2.54 -19.59 -17.01
N LYS A 7 2.90 -20.82 -17.41
CA LYS A 7 4.25 -21.15 -17.87
C LYS A 7 4.66 -20.32 -19.10
N SER A 8 3.78 -20.22 -20.10
CA SER A 8 4.07 -19.41 -21.30
C SER A 8 4.16 -17.91 -20.97
N MET A 9 3.34 -17.42 -20.05
CA MET A 9 3.38 -16.04 -19.57
C MET A 9 4.70 -15.73 -18.86
N VAL A 10 5.15 -16.61 -17.96
CA VAL A 10 6.41 -16.45 -17.24
C VAL A 10 7.60 -16.51 -18.19
N GLN A 11 7.60 -17.44 -19.15
CA GLN A 11 8.68 -17.54 -20.14
C GLN A 11 8.78 -16.28 -21.03
N LYS A 12 7.64 -15.72 -21.47
CA LYS A 12 7.60 -14.52 -22.32
C LYS A 12 7.91 -13.22 -21.57
N ASN A 13 7.72 -13.18 -20.25
CA ASN A 13 7.89 -11.99 -19.41
C ASN A 13 9.07 -12.10 -18.43
N GLY A 14 9.79 -13.23 -18.45
CA GLY A 14 10.77 -13.59 -17.43
C GLY A 14 11.85 -12.53 -17.24
N ILE A 15 12.32 -11.91 -18.33
CA ILE A 15 13.33 -10.86 -18.26
C ILE A 15 12.86 -9.64 -17.44
N PHE A 16 11.61 -9.20 -17.60
CA PHE A 16 11.07 -8.05 -16.85
C PHE A 16 10.85 -8.39 -15.37
N TYR A 17 10.41 -9.62 -15.09
CA TYR A 17 10.27 -10.10 -13.72
C TYR A 17 11.61 -10.23 -13.00
N LEU A 18 12.64 -10.70 -13.72
CA LEU A 18 13.99 -10.83 -13.22
C LEU A 18 14.64 -9.46 -13.00
N THR A 19 14.49 -8.53 -13.94
CA THR A 19 14.93 -7.14 -13.77
C THR A 19 14.26 -6.50 -12.56
N GLY A 20 12.94 -6.66 -12.42
CA GLY A 20 12.20 -6.19 -11.24
C GLY A 20 12.73 -6.78 -9.93
N PHE A 21 13.05 -8.07 -9.93
CA PHE A 21 13.57 -8.76 -8.76
C PHE A 21 14.93 -8.21 -8.34
N PHE A 22 15.86 -8.06 -9.29
CA PHE A 22 17.17 -7.47 -9.02
C PHE A 22 17.08 -6.00 -8.59
N LEU A 23 16.16 -5.21 -9.15
CA LEU A 23 15.92 -3.85 -8.69
C LEU A 23 15.41 -3.81 -7.25
N LEU A 24 14.44 -4.66 -6.89
CA LEU A 24 13.93 -4.77 -5.52
C LEU A 24 15.04 -5.18 -4.55
N LEU A 25 15.84 -6.18 -4.90
CA LEU A 25 16.98 -6.62 -4.10
C LEU A 25 18.04 -5.53 -3.97
N GLY A 26 18.38 -4.83 -5.05
CA GLY A 26 19.38 -3.77 -5.07
C GLY A 26 18.98 -2.61 -4.16
N ILE A 27 17.75 -2.11 -4.30
CA ILE A 27 17.22 -1.04 -3.44
C ILE A 27 17.17 -1.50 -1.99
N LYS A 28 16.76 -2.74 -1.74
CA LYS A 28 16.69 -3.29 -0.37
C LYS A 28 18.08 -3.42 0.25
N TYR A 29 19.05 -3.94 -0.49
CA TYR A 29 20.42 -4.08 -0.04
C TYR A 29 21.03 -2.72 0.29
N PHE A 30 20.86 -1.74 -0.59
CA PHE A 30 21.25 -0.35 -0.35
C PHE A 30 20.59 0.19 0.93
N TYR A 31 19.26 0.08 1.04
CA TYR A 31 18.52 0.55 2.20
C TYR A 31 18.97 -0.08 3.53
N SER A 32 19.36 -1.35 3.52
CA SER A 32 19.81 -2.05 4.73
C SER A 32 21.14 -1.55 5.29
N ARG A 33 21.93 -0.85 4.47
CA ARG A 33 23.25 -0.31 4.84
C ARG A 33 23.30 1.22 4.81
N ALA A 34 22.27 1.86 4.27
CA ALA A 34 22.18 3.29 4.08
C ALA A 34 22.13 4.02 5.43
N ALA A 35 23.00 5.01 5.60
CA ALA A 35 22.86 6.01 6.63
C ALA A 35 21.71 6.98 6.26
N VAL A 36 21.25 7.78 7.21
CA VAL A 36 20.19 8.78 6.97
C VAL A 36 20.59 9.77 5.86
N SER A 37 21.88 10.07 5.71
CA SER A 37 22.44 10.88 4.62
C SER A 37 22.19 10.28 3.23
N ASP A 38 22.23 8.95 3.12
CA ASP A 38 22.11 8.25 1.84
C ASP A 38 20.64 8.13 1.40
N LEU A 39 19.70 8.38 2.32
CA LEU A 39 18.26 8.37 2.08
C LEU A 39 17.71 9.76 1.73
N ARG A 40 18.55 10.77 1.57
CA ARG A 40 18.13 12.14 1.23
C ARG A 40 17.31 12.22 -0.05
N TRP A 41 17.58 11.37 -1.04
CA TRP A 41 16.84 11.35 -2.30
C TRP A 41 15.33 11.15 -2.10
N ILE A 42 14.91 10.37 -1.10
CA ILE A 42 13.49 10.17 -0.76
C ILE A 42 13.05 11.02 0.44
N LEU A 43 13.95 11.25 1.41
CA LEU A 43 13.64 12.02 2.61
C LEU A 43 13.46 13.52 2.33
N ALA A 44 14.30 14.12 1.48
CA ALA A 44 14.21 15.54 1.14
C ALA A 44 12.88 15.91 0.47
N PRO A 45 12.42 15.23 -0.61
CA PRO A 45 11.12 15.53 -1.18
C PRO A 45 9.97 15.19 -0.22
N THR A 46 10.10 14.13 0.60
CA THR A 46 9.11 13.84 1.63
C THR A 46 9.01 14.98 2.67
N ALA A 47 10.13 15.48 3.17
CA ALA A 47 10.15 16.56 4.15
C ALA A 47 9.61 17.87 3.55
N GLY A 48 9.93 18.16 2.29
CA GLY A 48 9.34 19.27 1.55
C GLY A 48 7.82 19.16 1.44
N TRP A 49 7.32 17.96 1.11
CA TRP A 49 5.88 17.70 1.04
C TRP A 49 5.19 17.80 2.41
N VAL A 50 5.80 17.26 3.46
CA VAL A 50 5.30 17.40 4.85
C VAL A 50 5.26 18.88 5.25
N ARG A 51 6.28 19.67 4.91
CA ARG A 51 6.30 21.12 5.15
C ARG A 51 5.14 21.82 4.46
N ILE A 52 4.84 21.46 3.20
CA ILE A 52 3.69 22.03 2.47
C ILE A 52 2.37 21.67 3.17
N LEU A 53 2.20 20.41 3.58
CA LEU A 53 0.96 19.94 4.19
C LEU A 53 0.74 20.44 5.63
N SER A 54 1.81 20.53 6.43
CA SER A 54 1.74 20.89 7.86
C SER A 54 2.01 22.37 8.13
N GLY A 55 2.65 23.08 7.19
CA GLY A 55 3.18 24.42 7.43
C GLY A 55 4.40 24.45 8.36
N ILE A 56 4.91 23.29 8.81
CA ILE A 56 6.00 23.20 9.79
C ILE A 56 7.35 23.10 9.07
N PRO A 57 8.35 23.95 9.41
CA PRO A 57 9.68 23.83 8.85
C PRO A 57 10.43 22.66 9.47
N PHE A 58 11.09 21.85 8.65
CA PHE A 58 12.00 20.80 9.09
C PHE A 58 13.41 21.11 8.64
N VAL A 59 14.36 21.10 9.58
CA VAL A 59 15.77 21.37 9.31
C VAL A 59 16.52 20.05 9.24
N TYR A 60 17.40 19.90 8.25
CA TYR A 60 18.22 18.71 8.13
C TYR A 60 19.39 18.76 9.12
N GLU A 61 19.49 17.77 10.00
CA GLU A 61 20.60 17.56 10.91
C GLU A 61 21.41 16.32 10.49
N PRO A 62 22.73 16.44 10.24
CA PRO A 62 23.59 15.31 9.93
C PRO A 62 23.50 14.21 10.98
N GLY A 63 23.37 12.95 10.54
CA GLY A 63 23.26 11.78 11.42
C GLY A 63 21.85 11.48 11.93
N ALA A 64 21.03 12.49 12.22
CA ALA A 64 19.67 12.30 12.75
C ALA A 64 18.60 12.24 11.66
N GLY A 65 18.61 13.18 10.71
CA GLY A 65 17.56 13.34 9.68
C GLY A 65 16.93 14.72 9.70
N TYR A 66 15.65 14.82 9.37
CA TYR A 66 14.93 16.10 9.37
C TYR A 66 14.22 16.32 10.71
N VAL A 67 14.59 17.38 11.42
CA VAL A 67 14.17 17.65 12.80
C VAL A 67 13.33 18.92 12.88
N ASN A 68 12.32 18.90 13.74
CA ASN A 68 11.70 20.10 14.27
C ASN A 68 11.72 20.07 15.81
N HIS A 69 12.43 21.03 16.39
CA HIS A 69 12.60 21.14 17.85
C HIS A 69 11.33 21.58 18.58
N SER A 70 10.51 22.44 17.96
CA SER A 70 9.26 22.95 18.55
C SER A 70 8.23 21.83 18.76
N PHE A 71 8.10 20.92 17.79
CA PHE A 71 7.19 19.78 17.85
C PHE A 71 7.88 18.50 18.37
N ARG A 72 9.17 18.58 18.72
CA ARG A 72 10.02 17.44 19.13
C ARG A 72 9.87 16.22 18.20
N PHE A 73 9.80 16.48 16.90
CA PHE A 73 9.52 15.45 15.89
C PHE A 73 10.74 15.24 14.99
N LEU A 74 11.09 13.98 14.78
CA LEU A 74 12.23 13.54 13.97
C LEU A 74 11.75 12.67 12.80
N ILE A 75 12.06 13.10 11.58
CA ILE A 75 11.92 12.28 10.38
C ILE A 75 13.24 11.52 10.17
N ALA A 76 13.33 10.35 10.79
CA ALA A 76 14.47 9.43 10.70
C ALA A 76 14.38 8.50 9.47
N ALA A 77 15.38 7.63 9.29
CA ALA A 77 15.39 6.59 8.24
C ALA A 77 14.15 5.68 8.25
N SER A 78 13.57 5.40 9.43
CA SER A 78 12.32 4.64 9.59
C SER A 78 11.09 5.32 8.94
N CYS A 79 11.17 6.64 8.77
CA CYS A 79 10.16 7.45 8.09
C CYS A 79 10.45 7.63 6.59
N SER A 80 11.42 6.94 6.00
CA SER A 80 11.80 7.11 4.59
C SER A 80 10.74 6.64 3.59
N GLY A 81 9.88 5.70 3.98
CA GLY A 81 8.87 5.11 3.08
C GLY A 81 9.44 4.13 2.06
N VAL A 82 10.75 3.81 2.08
CA VAL A 82 11.38 2.89 1.11
C VAL A 82 10.72 1.52 1.09
N GLN A 83 10.29 1.01 2.24
CA GLN A 83 9.56 -0.27 2.30
C GLN A 83 8.22 -0.20 1.53
N PHE A 84 7.50 0.92 1.62
CA PHE A 84 6.28 1.13 0.84
C PHE A 84 6.58 1.30 -0.65
N LEU A 85 7.69 1.97 -1.01
CA LEU A 85 8.16 2.05 -2.39
C LEU A 85 8.37 0.66 -3.00
N LEU A 86 9.05 -0.24 -2.30
CA LEU A 86 9.25 -1.63 -2.75
C LEU A 86 7.91 -2.35 -2.95
N ILE A 87 6.97 -2.20 -2.01
CA ILE A 87 5.63 -2.79 -2.09
C ILE A 87 4.84 -2.26 -3.29
N ALA A 88 4.81 -0.93 -3.47
CA ALA A 88 4.11 -0.26 -4.55
C ALA A 88 4.70 -0.65 -5.91
N PHE A 89 6.03 -0.65 -6.04
CA PHE A 89 6.70 -1.06 -7.27
C PHE A 89 6.43 -2.52 -7.62
N ALA A 90 6.56 -3.43 -6.65
CA ALA A 90 6.28 -4.86 -6.85
C ALA A 90 4.82 -5.08 -7.27
N THR A 91 3.88 -4.39 -6.64
CA THR A 91 2.45 -4.47 -6.97
C THR A 91 2.20 -4.00 -8.41
N LEU A 92 2.76 -2.86 -8.83
CA LEU A 92 2.58 -2.36 -10.20
C LEU A 92 3.25 -3.23 -11.25
N LEU A 93 4.46 -3.72 -10.96
CA LEU A 93 5.22 -4.50 -11.92
C LEU A 93 4.64 -5.90 -12.08
N TYR A 94 4.58 -6.68 -11.00
CA TYR A 94 4.25 -8.10 -11.09
C TYR A 94 2.78 -8.34 -11.45
N SER A 95 1.87 -7.48 -10.98
CA SER A 95 0.44 -7.62 -11.25
C SER A 95 0.02 -7.16 -12.65
N PHE A 96 0.83 -6.36 -13.37
CA PHE A 96 0.38 -5.73 -14.63
C PHE A 96 1.34 -5.86 -15.82
N VAL A 97 2.65 -6.10 -15.64
CA VAL A 97 3.61 -6.12 -16.77
C VAL A 97 3.28 -7.16 -17.85
N HIS A 98 2.75 -8.32 -17.44
CA HIS A 98 2.37 -9.39 -18.36
C HIS A 98 1.20 -9.03 -19.29
N ARG A 99 0.45 -7.97 -18.97
CA ARG A 99 -0.69 -7.49 -19.76
C ARG A 99 -0.27 -6.55 -20.89
N MET A 100 0.96 -6.06 -20.87
CA MET A 100 1.47 -5.19 -21.92
C MET A 100 1.74 -6.03 -23.18
N PRO A 101 1.15 -5.68 -24.34
CA PRO A 101 1.18 -6.55 -25.51
C PRO A 101 2.55 -6.61 -26.17
N THR A 102 3.31 -5.51 -26.16
CA THR A 102 4.60 -5.38 -26.85
C THR A 102 5.75 -5.25 -25.87
N LYS A 103 6.96 -5.66 -26.29
CA LYS A 103 8.19 -5.50 -25.49
C LYS A 103 8.46 -4.04 -25.13
N GLY A 104 8.24 -3.11 -26.07
CA GLY A 104 8.38 -1.67 -25.81
C GLY A 104 7.42 -1.16 -24.74
N LYS A 105 6.15 -1.58 -24.78
CA LYS A 105 5.16 -1.24 -23.75
C LYS A 105 5.50 -1.86 -22.39
N LYS A 106 6.07 -3.06 -22.34
CA LYS A 106 6.56 -3.68 -21.09
C LYS A 106 7.72 -2.89 -20.47
N MET A 107 8.67 -2.45 -21.29
CA MET A 107 9.79 -1.63 -20.83
C MET A 107 9.30 -0.26 -20.32
N CYS A 108 8.44 0.41 -21.09
CA CYS A 108 7.81 1.65 -20.67
C CYS A 108 7.01 1.46 -19.36
N TRP A 109 6.21 0.40 -19.25
CA TRP A 109 5.46 0.10 -18.02
C TRP A 109 6.38 -0.13 -16.83
N THR A 110 7.50 -0.83 -17.01
CA THR A 110 8.46 -1.10 -15.93
C THR A 110 9.07 0.22 -15.43
N ALA A 111 9.54 1.08 -16.34
CA ALA A 111 10.10 2.38 -16.00
C ALA A 111 9.06 3.31 -15.34
N CYS A 112 7.86 3.41 -15.93
CA CYS A 112 6.77 4.20 -15.38
C CYS A 112 6.28 3.67 -14.03
N SER A 113 6.26 2.35 -13.82
CA SER A 113 5.90 1.74 -12.54
C SER A 113 6.87 2.16 -11.44
N PHE A 114 8.17 2.16 -11.73
CA PHE A 114 9.18 2.61 -10.77
C PHE A 114 9.01 4.10 -10.46
N LEU A 115 8.96 4.96 -11.48
CA LEU A 115 8.80 6.40 -11.31
C LEU A 115 7.50 6.76 -10.56
N PHE A 116 6.38 6.14 -10.94
CA PHE A 116 5.10 6.40 -10.29
C PHE A 116 5.08 5.91 -8.86
N SER A 117 5.65 4.73 -8.58
CA SER A 117 5.75 4.22 -7.20
C SER A 117 6.61 5.14 -6.31
N TYR A 118 7.66 5.77 -6.86
CA TYR A 118 8.47 6.76 -6.16
C TYR A 118 7.66 8.01 -5.79
N VAL A 119 7.04 8.67 -6.77
CA VAL A 119 6.22 9.87 -6.52
C VAL A 119 5.08 9.55 -5.56
N TYR A 120 4.40 8.43 -5.77
CA TYR A 120 3.29 7.99 -4.92
C TYR A 120 3.74 7.71 -3.48
N THR A 121 4.95 7.17 -3.30
CA THR A 121 5.52 6.97 -1.97
C THR A 121 5.77 8.29 -1.27
N VAL A 122 6.38 9.28 -1.93
CA VAL A 122 6.60 10.61 -1.34
C VAL A 122 5.27 11.21 -0.85
N LEU A 123 4.21 11.12 -1.65
CA LEU A 123 2.90 11.65 -1.31
C LEU A 123 2.25 10.91 -0.13
N ALA A 124 2.14 9.58 -0.21
CA ALA A 124 1.53 8.75 0.82
C ALA A 124 2.31 8.79 2.14
N ASN A 125 3.65 8.79 2.05
CA ASN A 125 4.51 8.85 3.21
C ASN A 125 4.49 10.23 3.88
N GLY A 126 4.34 11.32 3.11
CA GLY A 126 4.11 12.64 3.69
C GLY A 126 2.81 12.69 4.49
N ILE A 127 1.71 12.15 3.95
CA ILE A 127 0.44 12.02 4.69
C ILE A 127 0.63 11.21 5.98
N ARG A 128 1.33 10.08 5.91
CA ARG A 128 1.65 9.25 7.09
C ARG A 128 2.39 10.04 8.18
N ILE A 129 3.40 10.81 7.80
CA ILE A 129 4.19 11.63 8.73
C ILE A 129 3.32 12.72 9.35
N VAL A 130 2.54 13.45 8.54
CA VAL A 130 1.62 14.49 9.02
C VAL A 130 0.60 13.92 10.01
N LEU A 131 0.02 12.74 9.71
CA LEU A 131 -0.89 12.07 10.64
C LEU A 131 -0.17 11.65 11.93
N SER A 132 1.06 11.14 11.84
CA SER A 132 1.87 10.80 13.02
C SER A 132 2.27 12.03 13.85
N LEU A 133 2.26 13.22 13.25
CA LEU A 133 2.54 14.49 13.93
C LEU A 133 1.29 15.06 14.62
N TYR A 134 0.13 15.08 13.94
CA TYR A 134 -1.07 15.72 14.48
C TYR A 134 -1.97 14.82 15.33
N LEU A 135 -2.15 13.54 14.99
CA LEU A 135 -3.07 12.69 15.78
C LEU A 135 -2.67 12.57 17.25
N PRO A 136 -1.39 12.35 17.62
CA PRO A 136 -1.00 12.29 19.02
C PRO A 136 -1.25 13.59 19.79
N LEU A 137 -1.25 14.75 19.09
CA LEU A 137 -1.55 16.05 19.69
C LEU A 137 -3.06 16.23 19.92
N SER A 138 -3.90 15.63 19.08
CA SER A 138 -5.37 15.71 19.19
C SER A 138 -5.99 14.65 20.10
N LEU A 139 -5.26 13.58 20.41
CA LEU A 139 -5.76 12.50 21.25
C LEU A 139 -5.47 12.75 22.73
N PRO A 140 -6.35 12.33 23.66
CA PRO A 140 -6.10 12.43 25.09
C PRO A 140 -4.80 11.72 25.47
N ARG A 141 -3.95 12.37 26.29
CA ARG A 141 -2.67 11.79 26.74
C ARG A 141 -2.87 10.47 27.50
N GLU A 142 -4.04 10.29 28.12
CA GLU A 142 -4.44 9.06 28.82
C GLU A 142 -4.49 7.83 27.91
N LEU A 143 -4.64 8.01 26.59
CA LEU A 143 -4.61 6.91 25.63
C LEU A 143 -3.21 6.31 25.48
N PHE A 144 -2.15 7.09 25.77
CA PHE A 144 -0.75 6.72 25.60
C PHE A 144 0.00 6.47 26.92
N SER A 145 -0.51 6.97 28.06
CA SER A 145 0.20 6.96 29.36
C SER A 145 0.10 5.64 30.16
N GLY A 146 -0.81 4.73 29.81
CA GLY A 146 -0.99 3.47 30.56
C GLY A 146 -1.59 2.29 29.80
N GLY A 147 -1.70 2.37 28.46
CA GLY A 147 -2.41 1.39 27.64
C GLY A 147 -1.52 0.55 26.70
N TRP A 148 -2.15 -0.37 25.95
CA TRP A 148 -1.52 -1.17 24.88
C TRP A 148 -1.02 -0.31 23.70
N LEU A 149 -1.47 0.94 23.57
CA LEU A 149 -1.13 1.82 22.44
C LEU A 149 0.13 2.66 22.73
N THR A 150 1.30 2.06 22.56
CA THR A 150 2.58 2.78 22.66
C THR A 150 2.83 3.69 21.43
N PRO A 151 3.72 4.69 21.53
CA PRO A 151 4.07 5.55 20.38
C PRO A 151 4.54 4.76 19.15
N ASP A 152 5.31 3.69 19.34
CA ASP A 152 5.78 2.84 18.24
C ASP A 152 4.65 2.05 17.57
N ARG A 153 3.72 1.52 18.38
CA ARG A 153 2.53 0.82 17.87
C ARG A 153 1.62 1.79 17.14
N PHE A 154 1.44 2.98 17.69
CA PHE A 154 0.68 4.05 17.05
C PHE A 154 1.28 4.39 15.68
N HIS A 155 2.59 4.65 15.60
CA HIS A 155 3.28 4.94 14.35
C HIS A 155 3.20 3.78 13.33
N THR A 156 3.21 2.54 13.82
CA THR A 156 3.04 1.32 12.99
C THR A 156 1.62 1.23 12.46
N ILE A 157 0.59 1.44 13.29
CA ILE A 157 -0.82 1.41 12.91
C ILE A 157 -1.14 2.53 11.92
N THR A 158 -0.72 3.77 12.21
CA THR A 158 -0.89 4.91 11.30
C THR A 158 -0.22 4.62 9.95
N GLY A 159 1.00 4.08 9.96
CA GLY A 159 1.69 3.63 8.75
C GLY A 159 0.91 2.59 7.97
N ALA A 160 0.46 1.53 8.64
CA ALA A 160 -0.31 0.46 8.03
C ALA A 160 -1.63 0.98 7.43
N VAL A 161 -2.38 1.81 8.15
CA VAL A 161 -3.63 2.39 7.66
C VAL A 161 -3.43 3.19 6.37
N VAL A 162 -2.44 4.09 6.38
CA VAL A 162 -2.14 4.95 5.22
C VAL A 162 -1.65 4.11 4.04
N TYR A 163 -0.71 3.19 4.28
CA TYR A 163 -0.12 2.40 3.21
C TYR A 163 -1.07 1.35 2.63
N PHE A 164 -1.89 0.68 3.43
CA PHE A 164 -2.93 -0.22 2.89
C PHE A 164 -3.90 0.57 2.02
N THR A 165 -4.43 1.68 2.53
CA THR A 165 -5.38 2.52 1.78
C THR A 165 -4.77 3.03 0.47
N ALA A 166 -3.55 3.56 0.52
CA ALA A 166 -2.82 4.02 -0.65
C ALA A 166 -2.57 2.88 -1.64
N LEU A 167 -2.16 1.69 -1.18
CA LEU A 167 -1.89 0.55 -2.05
C LEU A 167 -3.14 0.06 -2.77
N PHE A 168 -4.30 0.04 -2.11
CA PHE A 168 -5.57 -0.32 -2.74
C PHE A 168 -5.97 0.71 -3.80
N ILE A 169 -5.81 2.00 -3.53
CA ILE A 169 -6.06 3.06 -4.51
C ILE A 169 -5.13 2.89 -5.72
N LEU A 170 -3.83 2.71 -5.47
CA LEU A 170 -2.81 2.48 -6.50
C LEU A 170 -3.16 1.30 -7.40
N TYR A 171 -3.49 0.15 -6.79
CA TYR A 171 -3.85 -1.05 -7.52
C TYR A 171 -5.10 -0.85 -8.38
N ARG A 172 -6.13 -0.17 -7.85
CA ARG A 172 -7.36 0.14 -8.61
C ARG A 172 -7.11 1.08 -9.78
N LEU A 173 -6.29 2.11 -9.58
CA LEU A 173 -5.90 3.01 -10.67
C LEU A 173 -5.15 2.25 -11.77
N ALA A 174 -4.15 1.45 -11.40
CA ALA A 174 -3.41 0.63 -12.37
C ALA A 174 -4.30 -0.38 -13.10
N ALA A 175 -5.27 -0.99 -12.40
CA ALA A 175 -6.28 -1.85 -13.00
C ALA A 175 -7.14 -1.12 -14.03
N ALA A 176 -7.62 0.08 -13.70
CA ALA A 176 -8.40 0.91 -14.61
C ALA A 176 -7.56 1.32 -15.85
N PHE A 177 -6.32 1.76 -15.67
CA PHE A 177 -5.42 2.15 -16.77
C PHE A 177 -5.05 1.00 -17.69
N THR A 178 -4.88 -0.21 -17.15
CA THR A 178 -4.50 -1.40 -17.93
C THR A 178 -5.67 -2.04 -18.66
N GLY A 179 -6.86 -1.43 -18.60
CA GLY A 179 -8.07 -1.95 -19.22
C GLY A 179 -8.48 -3.29 -18.63
N GLN A 180 -8.15 -3.56 -17.35
CA GLN A 180 -8.89 -4.62 -16.68
C GLN A 180 -10.36 -4.22 -16.78
N PRO A 181 -11.23 -5.10 -17.32
CA PRO A 181 -12.62 -4.95 -16.97
C PRO A 181 -12.61 -4.96 -15.46
N ALA A 182 -13.02 -3.84 -14.86
CA ALA A 182 -13.68 -3.95 -13.59
C ALA A 182 -14.64 -5.12 -13.80
N LEU A 183 -14.53 -6.17 -13.00
CA LEU A 183 -15.50 -7.28 -13.02
C LEU A 183 -16.91 -6.76 -12.63
N THR A 184 -17.21 -5.48 -12.87
CA THR A 184 -18.53 -4.92 -13.10
C THR A 184 -19.10 -5.55 -14.37
N GLY A 185 -19.85 -6.63 -14.14
CA GLY A 185 -20.97 -7.00 -15.00
C GLY A 185 -20.66 -7.26 -16.46
N GLN A 186 -20.11 -8.44 -16.77
CA GLN A 186 -20.83 -9.19 -17.80
C GLN A 186 -22.15 -9.57 -17.16
N PRO A 187 -23.32 -9.12 -17.66
CA PRO A 187 -24.57 -9.72 -17.26
C PRO A 187 -24.42 -11.20 -17.60
N ALA A 188 -24.43 -12.04 -16.57
CA ALA A 188 -24.56 -13.47 -16.76
C ALA A 188 -25.74 -13.67 -17.71
N ARG A 189 -25.47 -14.16 -18.92
CA ARG A 189 -26.51 -14.77 -19.75
C ARG A 189 -27.19 -15.79 -18.83
N SER A 190 -28.47 -15.54 -18.53
CA SER A 190 -29.40 -16.36 -17.77
C SER A 190 -28.80 -17.45 -16.88
N GLY A 191 -28.74 -17.18 -15.57
CA GLY A 191 -28.52 -18.20 -14.57
C GLY A 191 -28.23 -17.57 -13.20
N CYS A 192 -28.87 -18.07 -12.15
CA CYS A 192 -28.75 -17.62 -10.76
C CYS A 192 -27.31 -17.21 -10.41
N VAL A 193 -27.10 -15.95 -10.08
CA VAL A 193 -25.83 -15.48 -9.52
C VAL A 193 -25.76 -16.01 -8.08
N PRO A 194 -24.81 -16.89 -7.72
CA PRO A 194 -24.68 -17.35 -6.35
C PRO A 194 -24.31 -16.16 -5.44
N ALA A 195 -24.88 -16.12 -4.23
CA ALA A 195 -24.63 -15.05 -3.25
C ALA A 195 -23.13 -14.85 -2.90
N SER A 196 -22.28 -15.85 -3.20
CA SER A 196 -20.83 -15.80 -3.03
C SER A 196 -20.07 -15.09 -4.16
N ALA A 197 -20.69 -14.84 -5.32
CA ALA A 197 -20.05 -14.18 -6.46
C ALA A 197 -19.51 -12.75 -6.16
N PRO A 198 -20.25 -11.85 -5.47
CA PRO A 198 -19.73 -10.52 -5.14
C PRO A 198 -18.56 -10.58 -4.15
N VAL A 199 -18.63 -11.47 -3.15
CA VAL A 199 -17.56 -11.67 -2.16
C VAL A 199 -16.30 -12.22 -2.82
N LEU A 200 -16.44 -13.25 -3.66
CA LEU A 200 -15.30 -13.83 -4.39
C LEU A 200 -14.63 -12.80 -5.31
N THR A 201 -15.43 -11.93 -5.93
CA THR A 201 -14.93 -10.83 -6.76
C THR A 201 -14.17 -9.80 -5.93
N PHE A 202 -14.69 -9.45 -4.75
CA PHE A 202 -14.01 -8.56 -3.80
C PHE A 202 -12.68 -9.15 -3.33
N LEU A 203 -12.67 -10.41 -2.88
CA LEU A 203 -11.46 -11.11 -2.45
C LEU A 203 -10.39 -11.15 -3.56
N ARG A 204 -10.78 -11.45 -4.80
CA ARG A 204 -9.86 -11.43 -5.95
C ARG A 204 -9.25 -10.06 -6.23
N ARG A 205 -9.97 -8.96 -5.94
CA ARG A 205 -9.45 -7.58 -6.09
C ARG A 205 -8.49 -7.23 -4.96
N CYS A 206 -8.71 -7.76 -3.77
CA CYS A 206 -7.88 -7.46 -2.62
C CYS A 206 -6.62 -8.33 -2.52
N LEU A 207 -6.65 -9.55 -3.08
CA LEU A 207 -5.57 -10.51 -2.92
C LEU A 207 -4.21 -10.01 -3.44
N PRO A 208 -4.08 -9.42 -4.64
CA PRO A 208 -2.77 -8.99 -5.13
C PRO A 208 -2.08 -7.90 -4.29
N PRO A 209 -2.72 -6.77 -3.94
CA PRO A 209 -2.06 -5.76 -3.10
C PRO A 209 -1.76 -6.28 -1.69
N LEU A 210 -2.64 -7.11 -1.11
CA LEU A 210 -2.37 -7.74 0.19
C LEU A 210 -1.17 -8.67 0.14
N PHE A 211 -1.11 -9.52 -0.89
CA PHE A 211 -0.01 -10.44 -1.11
C PHE A 211 1.32 -9.68 -1.12
N TRP A 212 1.46 -8.66 -1.98
CA TRP A 212 2.71 -7.90 -2.06
C TRP A 212 3.04 -7.13 -0.79
N TYR A 213 2.03 -6.57 -0.13
CA TYR A 213 2.22 -5.89 1.15
C TYR A 213 2.80 -6.83 2.20
N PHE A 214 2.15 -7.97 2.45
CA PHE A 214 2.60 -8.92 3.48
C PHE A 214 3.91 -9.60 3.10
N THR A 215 4.08 -10.01 1.83
CA THR A 215 5.31 -10.66 1.37
C THR A 215 6.53 -9.78 1.60
N ILE A 216 6.44 -8.48 1.29
CA ILE A 216 7.58 -7.58 1.47
C ILE A 216 7.67 -7.09 2.92
N ALA A 217 6.55 -6.73 3.56
CA ALA A 217 6.58 -6.18 4.91
C ALA A 217 6.95 -7.20 6.00
N LEU A 218 6.57 -8.47 5.83
CA LEU A 218 6.92 -9.55 6.75
C LEU A 218 8.10 -10.37 6.26
N GLY A 219 8.21 -10.61 4.95
CA GLY A 219 9.29 -11.41 4.38
C GLY A 219 10.65 -10.77 4.59
N ILE A 220 10.76 -9.45 4.50
CA ILE A 220 12.04 -8.75 4.74
C ILE A 220 12.53 -8.94 6.19
N PRO A 221 11.76 -8.59 7.24
CA PRO A 221 12.21 -8.81 8.62
C PRO A 221 12.46 -10.29 8.92
N PHE A 222 11.65 -11.19 8.36
CA PHE A 222 11.84 -12.64 8.51
C PHE A 222 13.19 -13.10 7.94
N LEU A 223 13.53 -12.72 6.71
CA LEU A 223 14.81 -13.06 6.08
C LEU A 223 16.02 -12.43 6.79
N ASN A 224 15.83 -11.28 7.43
CA ASN A 224 16.85 -10.62 8.24
C ASN A 224 17.02 -11.28 9.63
N GLY A 225 16.34 -12.40 9.92
CA GLY A 225 16.47 -13.13 11.17
C GLY A 225 15.66 -12.56 12.34
N ALA A 226 14.75 -11.61 12.11
CA ALA A 226 13.97 -10.99 13.18
C ALA A 226 13.10 -12.01 13.94
N PHE A 227 12.63 -13.06 13.27
CA PHE A 227 11.87 -14.14 13.91
C PHE A 227 12.72 -14.95 14.89
N GLY A 228 13.99 -15.25 14.54
CA GLY A 228 14.91 -15.98 15.41
C GLY A 228 15.44 -15.13 16.57
N ASN A 229 15.74 -13.85 16.30
CA ASN A 229 16.35 -12.97 17.29
C ASN A 229 15.34 -12.38 18.29
N ASN A 230 14.12 -12.08 17.84
CA ASN A 230 13.08 -11.51 18.70
C ASN A 230 11.68 -11.91 18.19
N GLN A 231 11.36 -13.20 18.39
CA GLN A 231 10.11 -13.80 17.94
C GLN A 231 8.89 -13.00 18.42
N LYS A 232 8.87 -12.56 19.68
CA LYS A 232 7.75 -11.80 20.27
C LYS A 232 7.50 -10.50 19.50
N ALA A 233 8.53 -9.67 19.28
CA ALA A 233 8.38 -8.41 18.57
C ALA A 233 7.95 -8.60 17.11
N PHE A 234 8.48 -9.62 16.43
CA PHE A 234 8.05 -9.95 15.06
C PHE A 234 6.59 -10.40 15.01
N THR A 235 6.17 -11.29 15.92
CA THR A 235 4.78 -11.76 15.96
C THR A 235 3.81 -10.62 16.27
N GLU A 236 4.18 -9.71 17.17
CA GLU A 236 3.37 -8.53 17.47
C GLU A 236 3.24 -7.61 16.25
N TYR A 237 4.35 -7.30 15.57
CA TYR A 237 4.33 -6.53 14.33
C TYR A 237 3.43 -7.18 13.27
N ALA A 238 3.54 -8.49 13.08
CA ALA A 238 2.71 -9.23 12.14
C ALA A 238 1.22 -9.20 12.49
N LEU A 239 0.87 -9.35 13.77
CA LEU A 239 -0.50 -9.27 14.25
C LEU A 239 -1.08 -7.86 14.08
N ILE A 240 -0.31 -6.80 14.33
CA ILE A 240 -0.72 -5.42 14.10
C ILE A 240 -1.04 -5.19 12.62
N LEU A 241 -0.17 -5.64 11.71
CA LEU A 241 -0.41 -5.50 10.27
C LEU A 241 -1.63 -6.30 9.81
N ALA A 242 -1.77 -7.55 10.27
CA ALA A 242 -2.90 -8.41 9.93
C ALA A 242 -4.23 -7.84 10.45
N GLY A 243 -4.25 -7.41 11.71
CA GLY A 243 -5.43 -6.80 12.35
C GLY A 243 -5.84 -5.50 11.67
N THR A 244 -4.87 -4.64 11.33
CA THR A 244 -5.16 -3.38 10.61
C THR A 244 -5.70 -3.65 9.22
N GLY A 245 -5.10 -4.60 8.48
CA GLY A 245 -5.59 -5.00 7.16
C GLY A 245 -7.02 -5.56 7.21
N LEU A 246 -7.31 -6.41 8.21
CA LEU A 246 -8.66 -6.95 8.42
C LEU A 246 -9.66 -5.85 8.74
N LEU A 247 -9.33 -4.95 9.67
CA LEU A 247 -10.19 -3.82 10.06
C LEU A 247 -10.57 -2.93 8.87
N LEU A 248 -9.64 -2.68 7.95
CA LEU A 248 -9.91 -1.90 6.74
C LEU A 248 -10.77 -2.63 5.71
N LEU A 249 -10.66 -3.96 5.63
CA LEU A 249 -11.36 -4.76 4.63
C LEU A 249 -12.75 -5.20 5.07
N LEU A 250 -13.00 -5.34 6.38
CA LEU A 250 -14.27 -5.80 6.93
C LEU A 250 -15.46 -4.94 6.46
N PRO A 251 -15.46 -3.59 6.57
CA PRO A 251 -16.59 -2.78 6.12
C PRO A 251 -16.86 -2.92 4.62
N ALA A 252 -15.79 -2.95 3.81
CA ALA A 252 -15.90 -3.09 2.36
C ALA A 252 -16.41 -4.49 1.96
N GLY A 253 -16.02 -5.53 2.70
CA GLY A 253 -16.55 -6.89 2.53
C GLY A 253 -18.02 -7.00 2.94
N LEU A 254 -18.41 -6.45 4.09
CA LEU A 254 -19.80 -6.44 4.57
C LEU A 254 -20.73 -5.70 3.59
N ALA A 255 -20.29 -4.57 3.03
CA ALA A 255 -21.05 -3.84 2.01
C ALA A 255 -21.31 -4.67 0.74
N THR A 256 -20.47 -5.67 0.44
CA THR A 256 -20.69 -6.59 -0.69
C THR A 256 -21.68 -7.72 -0.38
N LEU A 257 -21.86 -8.05 0.90
CA LEU A 257 -22.84 -9.03 1.39
C LEU A 257 -24.23 -8.43 1.55
N PHE A 258 -24.29 -7.15 1.92
CA PHE A 258 -25.53 -6.40 2.08
C PHE A 258 -25.56 -5.21 1.11
N PRO A 259 -25.70 -5.45 -0.22
CA PRO A 259 -25.92 -4.36 -1.16
C PRO A 259 -27.21 -3.65 -0.76
N GLY A 260 -27.08 -2.50 -0.10
CA GLY A 260 -28.22 -1.78 0.46
C GLY A 260 -29.33 -1.64 -0.56
N ARG A 261 -30.57 -1.98 -0.16
CA ARG A 261 -31.78 -1.63 -0.91
C ARG A 261 -31.74 -0.13 -1.17
N ARG A 262 -31.23 0.30 -2.32
CA ARG A 262 -31.42 1.68 -2.78
C ARG A 262 -32.92 1.84 -2.96
N HIS A 263 -33.53 2.66 -2.11
CA HIS A 263 -34.91 3.08 -2.22
C HIS A 263 -35.16 3.51 -3.67
N LYS A 264 -35.94 2.70 -4.40
CA LYS A 264 -36.58 3.13 -5.63
C LYS A 264 -37.48 4.29 -5.22
N LYS A 265 -37.15 5.52 -5.60
CA LYS A 265 -38.13 6.62 -5.55
C LYS A 265 -39.23 6.22 -6.51
N GLU A 266 -40.27 5.61 -5.97
CA GLU A 266 -41.54 5.39 -6.65
C GLU A 266 -42.23 6.76 -6.66
N GLY A 267 -42.13 7.42 -7.80
CA GLY A 267 -42.68 8.74 -8.05
C GLY A 267 -43.02 8.82 -9.51
N ASP A 268 -43.91 7.94 -9.96
CA ASP A 268 -44.60 8.12 -11.23
C ASP A 268 -46.08 7.70 -11.08
N SER A 269 -46.92 8.72 -11.28
CA SER A 269 -48.33 8.68 -11.70
C SER A 269 -49.41 8.28 -10.68
N PRO A 270 -50.62 8.93 -10.71
CA PRO A 270 -51.44 8.99 -11.92
C PRO A 270 -52.28 10.28 -12.20
N GLY A 271 -52.72 10.41 -13.46
CA GLY A 271 -53.86 11.24 -13.91
C GLY A 271 -53.48 12.20 -15.05
N ARG A 272 -53.47 11.81 -16.33
CA ARG A 272 -54.62 11.74 -17.27
C ARG A 272 -55.70 12.81 -17.04
N GLY A 273 -55.86 13.65 -18.08
CA GLY A 273 -57.11 13.82 -18.83
C GLY A 273 -58.21 14.62 -18.15
#